data_AF-A0A4Y2G662-F1
#
_entry.id   AF-A0A4Y2G662-F1
#
_cell.length_a   1.000
_cell.length_b   1.000
_cell.length_c   1.000
_cell.angle_alpha   90.00
_cell.angle_beta   90.00
_cell.angle_gamma   90.00
#
_symmetry.space_group_name_H-M   'P 1'
#
loop_
_entity.id
_entity.type
_entity.pdbx_description
1 polymer ?
#
loop_
_entity_poly.entity_id
_entity_poly.type
_entity_poly.pdbx_seq_one_letter_code
_entity_poly.pdbx_strand_id
1 'polypeptide(L)'
;MFGVLDETGILQYGQVFVQYSTDVALGRTTPDDTKILKGTVVVTKFPCVHPGDVRKFTAIDVPQLHHIVDCIVFPQKGPRPHPDEMA
;
A
#
# COMPACT_ATOMS: atom_id res chain seq x y z
N MET A 1 -5.13 -8.11 0.05
CA MET A 1 -4.03 -7.28 0.55
C MET A 1 -4.50 -6.58 1.81
N PHE A 2 -3.73 -6.64 2.90
CA PHE A 2 -4.07 -5.94 4.15
C PHE A 2 -3.51 -4.52 4.15
N GLY A 3 -4.23 -3.59 4.78
CA GLY A 3 -3.75 -2.23 5.02
C GLY A 3 -2.99 -2.14 6.33
N VAL A 4 -1.77 -1.64 6.29
CA VAL A 4 -0.90 -1.46 7.47
C VAL A 4 -0.38 -0.03 7.55
N LEU A 5 0.05 0.38 8.75
CA LEU A 5 0.61 1.71 8.99
C LEU A 5 2.12 1.73 8.69
N ASP A 6 2.60 2.84 8.15
CA ASP A 6 4.03 3.14 8.08
C ASP A 6 4.58 3.58 9.44
N GLU A 7 5.19 2.64 10.17
CA GLU A 7 5.87 2.91 11.44
C GLU A 7 7.19 3.70 11.27
N THR A 8 7.76 3.76 10.06
CA THR A 8 9.01 4.48 9.80
C THR A 8 8.80 5.97 9.64
N GLY A 9 7.58 6.39 9.30
CA GLY A 9 7.23 7.79 9.07
C GLY A 9 7.86 8.41 7.83
N ILE A 10 8.29 7.60 6.87
CA ILE A 10 8.92 8.07 5.63
C ILE A 10 7.86 8.49 4.63
N LEU A 11 6.77 7.71 4.51
CA LEU A 11 5.69 7.99 3.57
C LEU A 11 5.01 9.32 3.89
N GLN A 12 4.79 10.12 2.84
CA GLN A 12 4.03 11.37 2.92
C GLN A 12 2.55 11.13 2.59
N TYR A 13 1.69 12.06 2.99
CA TYR A 13 0.28 12.00 2.65
C TYR A 13 0.08 11.88 1.13
N GLY A 14 -0.77 10.94 0.70
CA GLY A 14 -1.01 10.63 -0.71
C GLY A 14 -0.01 9.64 -1.33
N GLN A 15 1.00 9.20 -0.58
CA GLN A 15 1.91 8.13 -0.99
C GLN A 15 1.54 6.81 -0.33
N VAL A 16 1.90 5.69 -0.95
CA VAL A 16 1.78 4.35 -0.38
C VAL A 16 3.00 3.52 -0.73
N PHE A 17 3.26 2.46 0.03
CA PHE A 17 4.21 1.42 -0.36
C PHE A 17 3.46 0.11 -0.59
N VAL A 18 3.79 -0.58 -1.68
CA VAL A 18 3.19 -1.88 -2.03
C VAL A 18 4.28 -2.77 -2.61
N GLN A 19 4.51 -3.90 -1.96
CA GLN A 19 5.33 -4.99 -2.45
C GLN A 19 4.49 -6.26 -2.43
N TYR A 20 4.52 -7.01 -3.52
CA TYR A 20 3.69 -8.20 -3.67
C TYR A 20 4.50 -9.36 -4.24
N SER A 21 4.12 -10.58 -3.84
CA SER A 21 4.70 -11.82 -4.34
C SER A 21 4.29 -12.03 -5.80
N THR A 22 5.23 -12.36 -6.69
CA THR A 22 4.95 -12.60 -8.11
C THR A 22 4.38 -13.98 -8.39
N ASP A 23 4.71 -14.97 -7.55
CA ASP A 23 4.16 -16.31 -7.61
C ASP A 23 3.50 -16.67 -6.27
N VAL A 24 2.17 -16.63 -6.27
CA VAL A 24 1.34 -16.91 -5.09
C VAL A 24 1.26 -18.40 -4.77
N ALA A 25 1.62 -19.29 -5.72
CA ALA A 25 1.50 -20.74 -5.58
C ALA A 25 2.75 -21.35 -4.92
N LEU A 26 3.91 -20.72 -5.05
CA LEU A 26 5.16 -21.23 -4.47
C LEU A 26 5.21 -21.11 -2.95
N GLY A 27 4.38 -20.26 -2.33
CA GLY A 27 4.32 -20.06 -0.88
C GLY A 27 5.65 -19.62 -0.25
N ARG A 28 6.59 -19.15 -1.08
CA ARG A 28 7.92 -18.67 -0.69
C ARG A 28 8.03 -17.21 -1.06
N THR A 29 8.54 -16.44 -0.13
CA THR A 29 8.77 -14.99 -0.28
C THR A 29 10.27 -14.77 -0.29
N THR A 30 10.96 -15.20 -1.35
CA THR A 30 12.36 -14.77 -1.54
C THR A 30 12.37 -13.35 -2.13
N PRO A 31 13.44 -12.56 -1.93
CA PRO A 31 13.54 -11.22 -2.54
C PRO A 31 13.32 -11.24 -4.06
N ASP A 32 13.78 -12.30 -4.73
CA ASP A 32 13.66 -12.50 -6.17
C ASP A 32 12.20 -12.81 -6.61
N ASP A 33 11.35 -13.27 -5.68
CA ASP A 33 9.95 -13.60 -5.92
C ASP A 33 9.00 -12.45 -5.58
N THR A 34 9.51 -11.24 -5.34
CA THR A 34 8.69 -10.08 -4.98
C THR A 34 8.90 -8.91 -5.93
N LYS A 35 7.85 -8.11 -6.11
CA LYS A 35 7.88 -6.91 -6.94
C LYS A 35 7.35 -5.72 -6.18
N ILE A 36 8.09 -4.62 -6.24
CA ILE A 36 7.69 -3.32 -5.70
C ILE A 36 6.89 -2.58 -6.76
N LEU A 37 5.67 -2.18 -6.41
CA LEU A 37 4.80 -1.38 -7.26
C LEU A 37 5.22 0.09 -7.20
N LYS A 38 5.33 0.75 -8.36
CA LYS A 38 5.68 2.17 -8.49
C LYS A 38 4.67 2.88 -9.37
N GLY A 39 4.38 4.14 -9.06
CA GLY A 39 3.56 5.03 -9.89
C GLY A 39 2.14 5.24 -9.35
N THR A 40 1.26 5.74 -10.21
CA THR A 40 -0.13 6.02 -9.81
C THR A 40 -0.89 4.72 -9.54
N VAL A 41 -1.55 4.64 -8.40
CA VAL A 41 -2.42 3.53 -8.01
C VAL A 41 -3.79 4.03 -7.60
N VAL A 42 -4.79 3.18 -7.78
CA VAL A 42 -6.15 3.40 -7.27
C VAL A 42 -6.42 2.37 -6.18
N VAL A 43 -6.91 2.83 -5.05
CA VAL A 43 -7.23 1.99 -3.89
C VAL A 43 -8.69 2.24 -3.50
N THR A 44 -9.38 1.16 -3.20
CA THR A 44 -10.79 1.15 -2.78
C THR A 44 -10.93 0.17 -1.62
N LYS A 45 -11.88 0.42 -0.73
CA LYS A 45 -12.33 -0.57 0.25
C LYS A 45 -13.68 -1.13 -0.19
N PHE A 46 -13.96 -2.39 0.14
CA PHE A 46 -15.27 -2.97 -0.08
C PHE A 46 -16.13 -2.80 1.18
N PRO A 47 -17.39 -2.33 1.07
CA PRO A 47 -18.08 -1.91 -0.16
C PRO A 47 -17.63 -0.54 -0.67
N CYS A 48 -17.67 -0.32 -1.99
CA CYS A 48 -17.35 0.97 -2.63
C CYS A 48 -18.64 1.50 -3.30
N VAL A 49 -19.38 2.36 -2.60
CA VAL A 49 -20.75 2.80 -2.98
C VAL A 49 -20.75 4.23 -3.52
N HIS A 50 -19.83 5.06 -3.05
CA HIS A 50 -19.71 6.46 -3.44
C HIS A 50 -18.42 6.72 -4.21
N PRO A 51 -18.41 7.72 -5.12
CA PRO A 51 -17.17 8.12 -5.81
C PRO A 51 -16.04 8.53 -4.85
N GLY A 52 -16.38 8.96 -3.63
CA GLY A 52 -15.42 9.30 -2.58
C GLY A 52 -14.69 8.11 -1.97
N ASP A 53 -15.22 6.90 -2.14
CA ASP A 53 -14.64 5.66 -1.59
C ASP A 53 -13.42 5.20 -2.42
N VAL A 54 -13.22 5.81 -3.59
CA VAL A 54 -12.09 5.59 -4.48
C VAL A 54 -11.03 6.65 -4.25
N ARG A 55 -9.81 6.21 -3.94
CA ARG A 55 -8.67 7.11 -3.76
C ARG A 55 -7.55 6.80 -4.74
N LYS A 56 -6.93 7.87 -5.23
CA LYS A 56 -5.72 7.81 -6.05
C LYS A 56 -4.52 8.14 -5.18
N PHE A 57 -3.53 7.26 -5.18
CA PHE A 57 -2.27 7.44 -4.47
C PHE A 57 -1.09 7.28 -5.42
N THR A 58 0.10 7.62 -4.91
CA THR A 58 1.37 7.35 -5.60
C THR A 58 2.13 6.26 -4.84
N ALA A 59 2.27 5.09 -5.45
CA ALA A 59 3.13 4.04 -4.94
C ALA A 59 4.60 4.43 -5.15
N ILE A 60 5.35 4.48 -4.05
CA ILE A 60 6.78 4.78 -4.05
C ILE A 60 7.55 3.65 -3.39
N ASP A 61 8.84 3.59 -3.68
CA ASP A 61 9.76 2.60 -3.13
C ASP A 61 10.48 3.17 -1.91
N VAL A 62 10.36 2.45 -0.80
CA VAL A 62 10.93 2.80 0.49
C VAL A 62 11.72 1.58 0.98
N PRO A 63 13.07 1.60 0.89
CA PRO A 63 13.93 0.47 1.28
C PRO A 63 13.66 -0.07 2.69
N GLN A 64 13.29 0.79 3.62
CA GLN A 64 12.99 0.43 5.00
C GLN A 64 11.73 -0.43 5.12
N LEU A 65 10.82 -0.39 4.14
CA LEU A 65 9.56 -1.13 4.11
C LEU A 65 9.65 -2.44 3.30
N HIS A 66 10.80 -2.80 2.73
CA HIS A 66 10.97 -4.00 1.89
C HIS A 66 10.70 -5.34 2.60
N HIS A 67 10.63 -5.32 3.92
CA HIS A 67 10.26 -6.47 4.74
C HIS A 67 8.74 -6.71 4.77
N ILE A 68 7.93 -5.72 4.36
CA ILE A 68 6.47 -5.81 4.33
C ILE A 68 6.05 -6.28 2.94
N VAL A 69 5.54 -7.50 2.85
CA VAL A 69 5.09 -8.12 1.60
C VAL A 69 3.59 -8.43 1.67
N ASP A 70 2.92 -8.35 0.52
CA ASP A 70 1.50 -8.64 0.33
C ASP A 70 0.55 -7.76 1.17
N CYS A 71 1.05 -6.58 1.56
CA CYS A 71 0.32 -5.53 2.25
C CYS A 71 0.47 -4.19 1.51
N ILE A 72 -0.50 -3.30 1.73
CA ILE A 72 -0.41 -1.89 1.36
C ILE A 72 -0.09 -1.09 2.62
N VAL A 73 1.00 -0.33 2.58
CA VAL A 73 1.44 0.50 3.69
C VAL A 73 0.96 1.93 3.47
N PHE A 74 0.23 2.46 4.44
CA PHE A 74 -0.29 3.82 4.44
C PHE A 74 0.57 4.75 5.32
N PRO A 75 0.75 6.02 4.94
CA PRO A 75 1.46 7.01 5.72
C PRO A 75 0.78 7.27 7.06
N GLN A 76 1.58 7.45 8.10
CA GLN A 76 1.11 8.01 9.38
C GLN A 76 0.83 9.51 9.32
N LYS A 77 1.32 10.20 8.28
CA LYS A 77 1.20 11.66 8.11
C LYS A 77 -0.06 12.00 7.32
N GLY A 78 -0.80 12.99 7.80
CA GLY A 78 -1.93 13.55 7.07
C GLY A 78 -3.00 14.13 7.98
N PRO A 79 -3.97 14.86 7.41
CA PRO A 79 -5.11 15.38 8.14
C PRO A 79 -6.10 14.29 8.58
N ARG A 80 -6.11 13.14 7.89
CA ARG A 80 -6.99 12.01 8.14
C ARG A 80 -6.30 10.71 7.68
N PRO A 81 -6.51 9.57 8.36
CA PRO A 81 -6.02 8.28 7.88
C PRO A 81 -6.65 7.91 6.52
N HIS A 82 -5.82 7.51 5.54
CA HIS A 82 -6.32 7.09 4.24
C HIS A 82 -7.32 5.92 4.28
N PRO A 83 -7.20 4.90 5.16
CA PRO A 83 -8.24 3.89 5.30
C PRO A 83 -9.62 4.46 5.61
N ASP A 84 -9.68 5.54 6.39
CA ASP A 84 -10.94 6.21 6.76
C ASP A 84 -11.46 7.14 5.65
N GLU A 85 -10.65 7.41 4.62
CA GLU A 85 -11.02 8.22 3.46
C GLU A 85 -11.70 7.40 2.35
N MET A 86 -11.66 6.07 2.46
CA MET A 86 -12.20 5.10 1.49
C MET A 86 -13.45 4.36 1.99
N ALA A 87 -14.01 4.82 3.13
CA ALA A 87 -15.27 4.41 3.79
C ALA A 87 -15.63 2.91 3.74
#